data_AF-A0AA39NNT1-F1
#
_entry.id   AF-A0AA39NNT1-F1
#
_cell.length_a   1.000
_cell.length_b   1.000
_cell.length_c   1.000
_cell.angle_alpha   90.00
_cell.angle_beta   90.00
_cell.angle_gamma   90.00
#
_symmetry.space_group_name_H-M   'P 1'
#
loop_
_entity.id
_entity.type
_entity.pdbx_description
1 polymer ?
#
loop_
_entity_poly.entity_id
_entity_poly.type
_entity_poly.pdbx_seq_one_letter_code
_entity_poly.pdbx_strand_id
1 'polypeptide(L)'
;MFARFIASRATTTTSRFFSVTARRQADPWPLPHTPEHLASTTTPADLPAPTPMPRLNESIDTLRARLVYQSRKRGTLESDLLLSTFARDHLAAMTEAELKEYDKMLDEPDWDIYYWATENRSPPERWANSAILEKLKVHARNEGKVVRRMPPL
;
A
#
# COMPACT_ATOMS: atom_id res chain seq x y z
N MET A 1 -30.65 -90.19 5.37
CA MET A 1 -30.79 -89.09 4.39
C MET A 1 -31.36 -87.88 5.11
N PHE A 2 -30.54 -86.99 5.65
CA PHE A 2 -30.99 -85.72 6.23
C PHE A 2 -30.02 -84.62 5.78
N ALA A 3 -30.50 -83.74 4.90
CA ALA A 3 -29.73 -82.66 4.32
C ALA A 3 -29.67 -81.47 5.28
N ARG A 4 -28.46 -80.91 5.43
CA ARG A 4 -28.17 -79.66 6.14
C ARG A 4 -28.76 -78.47 5.37
N PHE A 5 -29.47 -77.58 6.05
CA PHE A 5 -29.81 -76.26 5.52
C PHE A 5 -28.91 -75.22 6.18
N ILE A 6 -27.95 -74.66 5.43
CA ILE A 6 -27.17 -73.50 5.82
C ILE A 6 -27.91 -72.27 5.28
N ALA A 7 -28.44 -71.45 6.17
CA ALA A 7 -29.06 -70.17 5.81
C ALA A 7 -27.97 -69.15 5.45
N SER A 8 -27.90 -68.78 4.17
CA SER A 8 -27.09 -67.66 3.70
C SER A 8 -27.76 -66.34 4.09
N ARG A 9 -27.11 -65.54 4.94
CA ARG A 9 -27.55 -64.16 5.21
C ARG A 9 -27.05 -63.27 4.07
N ALA A 10 -27.98 -62.78 3.25
CA ALA A 10 -27.69 -61.74 2.26
C ALA A 10 -27.40 -60.40 2.97
N THR A 11 -26.23 -59.84 2.73
CA THR A 11 -25.87 -58.47 3.14
C THR A 11 -26.44 -57.48 2.12
N THR A 12 -27.48 -56.76 2.50
CA THR A 12 -28.06 -55.70 1.66
C THR A 12 -27.18 -54.46 1.71
N THR A 13 -26.34 -54.24 0.71
CA THR A 13 -25.56 -53.01 0.57
C THR A 13 -26.49 -51.88 0.11
N THR A 14 -26.92 -51.03 1.03
CA THR A 14 -27.70 -49.82 0.70
C THR A 14 -26.78 -48.79 0.06
N SER A 15 -26.73 -48.76 -1.28
CA SER A 15 -26.17 -47.64 -2.03
C SER A 15 -27.08 -46.42 -1.86
N ARG A 16 -26.66 -45.44 -1.07
CA ARG A 16 -27.32 -44.13 -1.05
C ARG A 16 -26.89 -43.38 -2.32
N PHE A 17 -27.84 -43.17 -3.24
CA PHE A 17 -27.61 -42.28 -4.37
C PHE A 17 -27.50 -40.84 -3.86
N PHE A 18 -26.37 -40.19 -4.11
CA PHE A 18 -26.25 -38.75 -3.92
C PHE A 18 -27.16 -38.04 -4.93
N SER A 19 -28.14 -37.29 -4.44
CA SER A 19 -28.96 -36.41 -5.28
C SER A 19 -28.14 -35.19 -5.68
N VAL A 20 -27.89 -35.00 -6.98
CA VAL A 20 -27.26 -33.79 -7.52
C VAL A 20 -28.36 -32.93 -8.14
N THR A 21 -28.63 -31.77 -7.55
CA THR A 21 -29.54 -30.78 -8.13
C THR A 21 -28.85 -30.09 -9.30
N ALA A 22 -29.48 -30.05 -10.47
CA ALA A 22 -28.96 -29.27 -11.60
C ALA A 22 -28.93 -27.77 -11.23
N ARG A 23 -27.75 -27.12 -11.35
CA ARG A 23 -27.61 -25.67 -11.15
C ARG A 23 -28.45 -24.96 -12.21
N ARG A 24 -29.53 -24.30 -11.79
CA ARG A 24 -30.43 -23.56 -12.70
C ARG A 24 -29.86 -22.22 -13.17
N GLN A 25 -28.78 -21.74 -12.55
CA GLN A 25 -28.12 -20.48 -12.89
C GLN A 25 -26.63 -20.58 -12.56
N ALA A 26 -25.77 -20.03 -13.43
CA ALA A 26 -24.35 -19.90 -13.15
C ALA A 26 -24.14 -18.99 -11.94
N ASP A 27 -23.12 -19.29 -11.12
CA ASP A 27 -22.77 -18.45 -9.98
C ASP A 27 -22.27 -17.10 -10.52
N PRO A 28 -22.87 -15.97 -10.12
CA PRO A 28 -22.37 -14.65 -10.53
C PRO A 28 -20.93 -14.40 -10.06
N TRP A 29 -20.44 -15.13 -9.05
CA TRP A 29 -19.08 -15.01 -8.56
C TRP A 29 -18.22 -16.21 -8.94
N PRO A 30 -17.27 -16.05 -9.89
CA PRO A 30 -16.39 -17.14 -10.29
C PRO A 30 -15.50 -17.55 -9.11
N LEU A 31 -15.28 -18.85 -8.97
CA LEU A 31 -14.42 -19.39 -7.93
C LEU A 31 -12.97 -18.88 -8.08
N PRO A 32 -12.23 -18.72 -6.97
CA PRO A 32 -10.84 -18.28 -7.02
C PRO A 32 -10.00 -19.23 -7.89
N HIS A 33 -9.05 -18.67 -8.64
CA HIS A 33 -8.14 -19.37 -9.56
C HIS A 33 -8.80 -20.07 -10.77
N THR A 34 -10.08 -19.83 -11.04
CA THR A 34 -10.69 -20.22 -12.32
C THR A 34 -10.17 -19.32 -13.47
N PRO A 35 -10.15 -19.78 -14.72
CA PRO A 35 -9.75 -18.95 -15.87
C PRO A 35 -10.57 -17.66 -15.97
N GLU A 36 -11.87 -17.72 -15.65
CA GLU A 36 -12.77 -16.57 -15.61
C GLU A 36 -12.38 -15.57 -14.51
N HIS A 37 -12.09 -16.06 -13.30
CA HIS A 37 -11.60 -15.24 -12.20
C HIS A 37 -10.23 -14.62 -12.52
N LEU A 38 -9.34 -15.37 -13.15
CA LEU A 38 -8.04 -14.85 -13.57
C LEU A 38 -8.21 -13.77 -14.65
N ALA A 39 -9.08 -13.98 -15.64
CA ALA A 39 -9.36 -13.00 -16.68
C ALA A 39 -9.96 -11.70 -16.12
N SER A 40 -10.85 -11.77 -15.12
CA SER A 40 -11.43 -10.59 -14.49
C SER A 40 -10.49 -9.85 -13.54
N THR A 41 -9.52 -10.55 -12.95
CA THR A 41 -8.55 -9.98 -12.01
C THR A 41 -7.23 -9.54 -12.67
N THR A 42 -6.99 -9.93 -13.92
CA THR A 42 -5.76 -9.56 -14.64
C THR A 42 -5.78 -8.08 -14.97
N THR A 43 -4.92 -7.33 -14.28
CA THR A 43 -4.62 -5.93 -14.61
C THR A 43 -3.66 -5.91 -15.80
N PRO A 44 -3.99 -5.26 -16.93
CA PRO A 44 -3.07 -5.09 -18.06
C PRO A 44 -1.73 -4.48 -17.62
N ALA A 45 -0.63 -5.01 -18.16
CA ALA A 45 0.72 -4.57 -17.77
C ALA A 45 1.05 -3.11 -18.16
N ASP A 46 0.32 -2.54 -19.12
CA ASP A 46 0.55 -1.20 -19.68
C ASP A 46 -0.37 -0.12 -19.07
N LEU A 47 -0.94 -0.38 -17.90
CA LEU A 47 -1.78 0.62 -17.23
C LEU A 47 -0.90 1.69 -16.55
N PRO A 48 -1.10 2.98 -16.86
CA PRO A 48 -0.39 4.06 -16.18
C PRO A 48 -0.79 4.08 -14.70
N ALA A 49 0.14 4.48 -13.84
CA ALA A 49 -0.16 4.70 -12.43
C ALA A 49 -1.28 5.75 -12.28
N PRO A 50 -2.23 5.56 -11.35
CA PRO A 50 -3.28 6.54 -11.12
C PRO A 50 -2.66 7.86 -10.67
N THR A 51 -3.11 8.97 -11.25
CA THR A 51 -2.60 10.29 -10.88
C THR A 51 -3.16 10.72 -9.51
N PRO A 52 -2.33 11.28 -8.61
CA PRO A 52 -2.81 11.86 -7.36
C PRO A 52 -3.88 12.92 -7.62
N MET A 53 -4.99 12.85 -6.88
CA MET A 53 -6.08 13.81 -7.03
C MET A 53 -5.74 15.12 -6.30
N PRO A 54 -5.79 16.28 -6.96
CA PRO A 54 -5.54 17.55 -6.32
C PRO A 54 -6.68 17.88 -5.34
N ARG A 55 -6.32 18.27 -4.11
CA ARG A 55 -7.29 18.73 -3.12
C ARG A 55 -7.37 20.25 -3.19
N LEU A 56 -8.53 20.77 -3.58
CA LEU A 56 -8.79 22.20 -3.69
C LEU A 56 -9.57 22.63 -2.43
N ASN A 57 -9.13 23.71 -1.78
CA ASN A 57 -9.83 24.44 -0.71
C ASN A 57 -9.68 23.92 0.74
N GLU A 58 -8.53 23.35 1.13
CA GLU A 58 -8.25 23.05 2.55
C GLU A 58 -7.62 24.26 3.28
N SER A 59 -7.84 24.38 4.59
CA SER A 59 -7.16 25.39 5.41
C SER A 59 -5.68 25.01 5.63
N ILE A 60 -4.82 26.00 5.89
CA ILE A 60 -3.38 25.77 6.10
C ILE A 60 -3.13 24.79 7.24
N ASP A 61 -3.90 24.87 8.33
CA ASP A 61 -3.75 23.96 9.47
C ASP A 61 -4.16 22.53 9.12
N THR A 62 -5.20 22.37 8.29
CA THR A 62 -5.63 21.06 7.78
C THR A 62 -4.58 20.45 6.86
N LEU A 63 -4.01 21.27 5.96
CA LEU A 63 -2.90 20.87 5.09
C LEU A 63 -1.69 20.41 5.92
N ARG A 64 -1.28 21.18 6.95
CA ARG A 64 -0.16 20.80 7.82
C ARG A 64 -0.44 19.49 8.56
N ALA A 65 -1.60 19.34 9.18
CA ALA A 65 -1.97 18.12 9.89
C ALA A 65 -1.94 16.89 8.95
N ARG A 66 -2.44 17.05 7.72
CA ARG A 66 -2.39 16.03 6.68
C ARG A 66 -0.96 15.67 6.27
N LEU A 67 -0.11 16.66 6.03
CA LEU A 67 1.29 16.46 5.65
C LEU A 67 2.09 15.78 6.77
N VAL A 68 1.84 16.12 8.03
CA VAL A 68 2.41 15.40 9.18
C VAL A 68 1.99 13.93 9.14
N TYR A 69 0.70 13.65 8.94
CA TYR A 69 0.21 12.27 8.86
C TYR A 69 0.85 11.50 7.70
N GLN A 70 0.91 12.08 6.50
CA GLN A 70 1.51 11.44 5.32
C GLN A 70 3.02 11.23 5.46
N SER A 71 3.72 12.12 6.16
CA SER A 71 5.14 11.96 6.47
C SER A 71 5.40 10.77 7.40
N ARG A 72 4.39 10.41 8.23
CA ARG A 72 4.45 9.35 9.25
C ARG A 72 3.93 7.98 8.82
N LYS A 73 3.37 7.89 7.61
CA LYS A 73 2.68 6.69 7.11
C LYS A 73 3.32 6.20 5.82
N ARG A 74 4.63 5.97 5.91
CA ARG A 74 5.50 5.51 4.82
C ARG A 74 5.69 4.00 4.88
N GLY A 75 6.10 3.40 3.77
CA GLY A 75 6.32 1.95 3.66
C GLY A 75 7.60 1.46 4.34
N THR A 76 8.57 2.34 4.56
CA THR A 76 9.88 2.04 5.15
C THR A 76 10.15 2.87 6.40
N LEU A 77 10.82 2.29 7.39
CA LEU A 77 11.10 2.97 8.66
C LEU A 77 12.15 4.08 8.50
N GLU A 78 13.06 3.92 7.54
CA GLU A 78 14.12 4.87 7.22
C GLU A 78 13.55 6.19 6.69
N SER A 79 12.66 6.11 5.69
CA SER A 79 11.98 7.27 5.12
C SER A 79 11.00 7.87 6.12
N ASP A 80 10.27 7.02 6.87
CA ASP A 80 9.35 7.45 7.92
C ASP A 80 10.07 8.27 9.02
N LEU A 81 11.21 7.79 9.52
CA LEU A 81 11.97 8.47 10.56
C LEU A 81 12.58 9.79 10.05
N LEU A 82 13.06 9.81 8.81
CA LEU A 82 13.62 11.00 8.19
C LEU A 82 12.53 12.08 8.01
N LEU A 83 11.41 11.73 7.40
CA LEU A 83 10.34 12.66 7.07
C LEU A 83 9.54 13.09 8.30
N SER A 84 9.31 12.21 9.28
CA SER A 84 8.59 12.58 10.51
C SER A 84 9.35 13.60 11.37
N THR A 85 10.67 13.44 11.48
CA THR A 85 11.52 14.41 12.20
C THR A 85 11.65 15.73 11.44
N PHE A 86 11.77 15.67 10.12
CA PHE A 86 11.74 16.86 9.25
C PHE A 86 10.42 17.61 9.39
N ALA A 87 9.30 16.86 9.36
CA ALA A 87 7.96 17.41 9.47
C ALA A 87 7.75 18.17 10.78
N ARG A 88 8.19 17.58 11.90
CA ARG A 88 8.14 18.21 13.23
C ARG A 88 8.88 19.55 13.26
N ASP A 89 10.08 19.61 12.70
CA ASP A 89 10.97 20.75 12.86
C ASP A 89 10.67 21.89 11.86
N HIS A 90 10.15 21.57 10.67
CA HIS A 90 10.02 22.54 9.59
C HIS A 90 8.57 22.93 9.22
N LEU A 91 7.56 22.06 9.34
CA LEU A 91 6.22 22.34 8.80
C LEU A 91 5.54 23.53 9.48
N ALA A 92 5.84 23.80 10.75
CA ALA A 92 5.30 24.94 11.48
C ALA A 92 5.78 26.29 10.90
N ALA A 93 7.01 26.34 10.40
CA ALA A 93 7.64 27.55 9.86
C ALA A 93 7.45 27.72 8.35
N MET A 94 6.99 26.68 7.64
CA MET A 94 6.82 26.73 6.19
C MET A 94 5.63 27.60 5.76
N THR A 95 5.85 28.28 4.64
CA THR A 95 4.82 29.02 3.89
C THR A 95 3.90 28.08 3.12
N GLU A 96 2.73 28.57 2.67
CA GLU A 96 1.78 27.76 1.90
C GLU A 96 2.39 27.20 0.60
N ALA A 97 3.24 27.98 -0.08
CA ALA A 97 3.92 27.53 -1.29
C ALA A 97 4.87 26.36 -1.02
N GLU A 98 5.64 26.44 0.06
CA GLU A 98 6.54 25.37 0.53
C GLU A 98 5.77 24.12 0.94
N LEU A 99 4.62 24.27 1.61
CA LEU A 99 3.76 23.14 1.97
C LEU A 99 3.21 22.43 0.72
N LYS A 100 2.81 23.17 -0.32
CA LYS A 100 2.36 22.59 -1.60
C LYS A 100 3.49 21.91 -2.36
N GLU A 101 4.70 22.45 -2.30
CA GLU A 101 5.88 21.82 -2.87
C GLU A 101 6.23 20.52 -2.14
N TYR A 102 6.16 20.53 -0.81
CA TYR A 102 6.33 19.33 0.01
C TYR A 102 5.25 18.28 -0.28
N ASP A 103 3.98 18.67 -0.43
CA ASP A 103 2.87 17.77 -0.81
C ASP A 103 3.17 17.02 -2.11
N LYS A 104 3.64 17.74 -3.14
CA LYS A 104 4.05 17.13 -4.41
C LYS A 104 5.24 16.19 -4.28
N MET A 105 6.18 16.50 -3.39
CA MET A 105 7.34 15.63 -3.14
C MET A 105 6.92 14.35 -2.42
N LEU A 106 5.90 14.44 -1.55
CA LEU A 106 5.36 13.29 -0.82
C LEU A 106 4.63 12.27 -1.71
N ASP A 107 4.25 12.65 -2.94
CA ASP A 107 3.67 11.74 -3.94
C ASP A 107 4.72 10.83 -4.61
N GLU A 108 6.01 11.12 -4.42
CA GLU A 108 7.11 10.33 -4.97
C GLU A 108 7.35 9.03 -4.19
N PRO A 109 7.99 8.01 -4.80
CA PRO A 109 8.32 6.77 -4.10
C PRO A 109 9.26 7.00 -2.90
N ASP A 110 8.96 6.34 -1.78
CA ASP A 110 9.68 6.49 -0.51
C ASP A 110 11.20 6.27 -0.62
N TRP A 111 11.61 5.31 -1.45
CA TRP A 111 13.03 4.99 -1.70
C TRP A 111 13.72 6.09 -2.50
N ASP A 112 13.05 6.65 -3.50
CA ASP A 112 13.62 7.72 -4.32
C ASP A 112 13.81 8.98 -3.48
N ILE A 113 12.82 9.36 -2.66
CA ILE A 113 12.93 10.47 -1.71
C ILE A 113 14.13 10.27 -0.77
N TYR A 114 14.27 9.06 -0.21
CA TYR A 114 15.38 8.73 0.67
C TYR A 114 16.73 8.87 -0.05
N TYR A 115 16.88 8.31 -1.25
CA TYR A 115 18.14 8.38 -2.00
C TYR A 115 18.50 9.80 -2.44
N TRP A 116 17.52 10.65 -2.74
CA TRP A 116 17.78 12.06 -3.05
C TRP A 116 18.22 12.82 -1.81
N ALA A 117 17.62 12.52 -0.65
CA ALA A 117 17.98 13.12 0.63
C ALA A 117 19.38 12.72 1.11
N THR A 118 19.80 11.47 0.88
CA THR A 118 21.15 10.99 1.21
C THR A 118 22.18 11.21 0.10
N GLU A 119 21.81 11.91 -0.98
CA GLU A 119 22.68 12.19 -2.14
C GLU A 119 23.22 10.93 -2.86
N ASN A 120 22.57 9.77 -2.66
CA ASN A 120 22.96 8.52 -3.32
C ASN A 120 22.53 8.47 -4.79
N ARG A 121 21.47 9.23 -5.15
CA ARG A 121 20.94 9.33 -6.51
C ARG A 121 20.63 10.79 -6.84
N SER A 122 20.90 11.20 -8.07
CA SER A 122 20.53 12.53 -8.54
C SER A 122 19.00 12.66 -8.63
N PRO A 123 18.40 13.73 -8.05
CA PRO A 123 16.99 13.99 -8.21
C PRO A 123 16.65 14.29 -9.68
N PRO A 124 15.43 13.99 -10.14
CA PRO A 124 14.93 14.44 -11.43
C PRO A 124 14.96 15.96 -11.55
N GLU A 125 14.99 16.48 -12.78
CA GLU A 125 15.13 17.93 -13.04
C GLU A 125 14.04 18.78 -12.38
N ARG A 126 12.82 18.24 -12.22
CA ARG A 126 11.72 18.89 -11.49
C ARG A 126 12.05 19.21 -10.02
N TRP A 127 12.94 18.44 -9.40
CA TRP A 127 13.32 18.54 -7.99
C TRP A 127 14.73 19.10 -7.79
N ALA A 128 15.54 19.21 -8.85
CA ALA A 128 16.94 19.63 -8.77
C ALA A 128 17.12 21.01 -8.12
N ASN A 129 16.15 21.93 -8.32
CA ASN A 129 16.17 23.29 -7.79
C ASN A 129 15.17 23.50 -6.64
N SER A 130 14.66 22.43 -6.03
CA SER A 130 13.66 22.52 -4.97
C SER A 130 14.28 22.96 -3.65
N ALA A 131 13.75 24.03 -3.06
CA ALA A 131 14.19 24.51 -1.74
C ALA A 131 13.91 23.48 -0.63
N ILE A 132 12.83 22.70 -0.79
CA ILE A 132 12.43 21.67 0.16
C ILE A 132 13.40 20.50 0.14
N LEU A 133 13.83 20.07 -1.04
CA LEU A 133 14.81 19.00 -1.17
C LEU A 133 16.16 19.38 -0.54
N GLU A 134 16.61 20.62 -0.75
CA GLU A 134 17.85 21.12 -0.12
C GLU A 134 17.73 21.14 1.41
N LYS A 135 16.61 21.62 1.97
CA LYS A 135 16.34 21.53 3.42
C LYS A 135 16.34 20.08 3.90
N LEU A 136 15.79 19.15 3.12
CA LEU A 136 15.76 17.74 3.45
C LEU A 136 17.16 17.11 3.43
N LYS A 137 18.03 17.47 2.49
CA LYS A 137 19.44 17.03 2.45
C LYS A 137 20.22 17.52 3.68
N VAL A 138 20.07 18.80 4.01
CA VAL A 138 20.68 19.38 5.22
C VAL A 138 20.19 18.65 6.47
N HIS A 139 18.88 18.41 6.57
CA HIS A 139 18.31 17.63 7.67
C HIS A 139 18.90 16.22 7.70
N ALA A 140 18.96 15.53 6.55
CA ALA A 140 19.44 14.17 6.40
C ALA A 140 20.88 13.98 6.89
N ARG A 141 21.78 14.92 6.58
CA ARG A 141 23.20 14.92 7.00
C ARG A 141 23.39 14.85 8.52
N ASN A 142 22.43 15.36 9.31
CA ASN A 142 22.43 15.29 10.78
C ASN A 142 23.77 15.71 11.41
N GLU A 143 24.26 16.91 11.09
CA GLU A 143 25.56 17.39 11.59
C GLU A 143 25.66 17.38 13.12
N GLY A 144 24.54 17.61 13.81
CA GLY A 144 24.44 17.54 15.27
C GLY A 144 24.48 16.12 15.85
N LYS A 145 24.53 15.07 15.00
CA LYS A 145 24.53 13.64 15.38
C LYS A 145 23.45 13.28 16.41
N VAL A 146 22.30 13.95 16.32
CA VAL A 146 21.18 13.75 17.25
C VAL A 146 20.53 12.41 16.95
N VAL A 147 20.18 11.67 18.00
CA VAL A 147 19.42 10.41 17.86
C VAL A 147 18.02 10.76 17.38
N ARG A 148 17.68 10.34 16.16
CA ARG A 148 16.33 10.48 15.63
C ARG A 148 15.43 9.42 16.26
N ARG A 149 14.32 9.86 16.83
CA ARG A 149 13.24 9.02 17.34
C ARG A 149 11.92 9.51 16.75
N MET A 150 10.99 8.59 16.59
CA MET A 150 9.63 8.91 16.17
C MET A 150 9.03 9.96 17.11
N PRO A 151 8.60 11.13 16.62
CA PRO A 151 7.99 12.15 17.45
C PRO A 151 6.66 11.70 18.08
N PRO A 152 6.35 12.13 19.31
CA PRO A 152 5.01 11.98 19.86
C PRO A 152 3.99 12.81 19.06
N LEU A 153 2.71 12.44 19.17
CA LEU A 153 1.58 13.22 18.63
C LEU A 153 1.19 14.33 19.60
#